data_AF-A0A8T4KA18-F1
#
_entry.id   AF-A0A8T4KA18-F1
#
_cell.length_a   1.000
_cell.length_b   1.000
_cell.length_c   1.000
_cell.angle_alpha   90.00
_cell.angle_beta   90.00
_cell.angle_gamma   90.00
#
_symmetry.space_group_name_H-M   'P 1'
#
loop_
_entity.id
_entity.type
_entity.pdbx_description
1 polymer ?
#
loop_
_entity_poly.entity_id
_entity_poly.type
_entity_poly.pdbx_seq_one_letter_code
_entity_poly.pdbx_strand_id
1 'polypeptide(L)'
;MGEYEEKVEKLSNVRMLFMTSIVSALALVVGLFWNEAIKAAIEQIVPAGEGLSYKFLAAITVTIAVVIIIYVLIHSQRIAEEKLKEMEYRKKLKLEEKKRRLEERKQKHHD
;
A
#
# COMPACT_ATOMS: atom_id res chain seq x y z
N MET A 1 30.95 15.23 9.01
CA MET A 1 29.66 15.03 8.31
C MET A 1 28.67 14.17 9.10
N GLY A 2 29.08 13.35 10.08
CA GLY A 2 28.15 12.41 10.76
C GLY A 2 27.10 13.03 11.71
N GLU A 3 27.37 14.14 12.39
CA GLU A 3 26.44 14.71 13.38
C GLU A 3 25.14 15.28 12.74
N TYR A 4 25.26 15.83 11.52
CA TYR A 4 24.11 16.35 10.77
C TYR A 4 23.25 15.21 10.19
N GLU A 5 23.88 14.12 9.75
CA GLU A 5 23.16 12.95 9.23
C GLU A 5 22.35 12.27 10.34
N GLU A 6 22.94 12.09 11.52
CA GLU A 6 22.26 11.49 12.68
C GLU A 6 21.03 12.33 13.12
N LYS A 7 21.15 13.66 13.09
CA LYS A 7 20.05 14.55 13.45
C LYS A 7 18.91 14.50 12.44
N VAL A 8 19.23 14.44 11.14
CA VAL A 8 18.24 14.31 10.07
C VAL A 8 17.53 12.96 10.14
N GLU A 9 18.26 11.89 10.42
CA GLU A 9 17.70 10.55 10.59
C GLU A 9 16.69 10.49 11.74
N LYS A 10 17.06 11.01 12.92
CA LYS A 10 16.17 11.09 14.09
C LYS A 10 14.90 11.87 13.81
N LEU A 11 15.00 13.03 13.14
CA LEU A 11 13.84 13.84 12.77
C LEU A 11 12.92 13.12 11.78
N SER A 12 13.51 12.40 10.81
CA SER A 12 12.74 11.64 9.83
C SER A 12 11.95 10.49 10.47
N ASN A 13 12.56 9.78 11.43
CA ASN A 13 11.91 8.70 12.17
C ASN A 13 10.75 9.22 13.03
N VAL A 14 10.96 10.34 13.72
CA VAL A 14 9.91 10.98 14.53
C VAL A 14 8.76 11.46 13.64
N ARG A 15 9.06 12.15 12.52
CA ARG A 15 8.06 12.57 11.55
C ARG A 15 7.28 11.38 10.99
N MET A 16 7.97 10.28 10.67
CA MET A 16 7.33 9.06 10.18
C MET A 16 6.39 8.50 11.25
N LEU A 17 6.84 8.40 12.50
CA LEU A 17 6.04 7.92 13.62
C LEU A 17 4.75 8.74 13.81
N PHE A 18 4.86 10.08 13.75
CA PHE A 18 3.70 10.96 13.82
C PHE A 18 2.74 10.74 12.65
N MET A 19 3.26 10.66 11.42
CA MET A 19 2.44 10.40 10.25
C MET A 19 1.73 9.05 10.34
N THR A 20 2.43 7.99 10.72
CA THR A 20 1.83 6.65 10.87
C THR A 20 0.79 6.62 11.99
N SER A 21 1.02 7.37 13.08
CA SER A 21 0.06 7.49 14.18
C SER A 21 -1.22 8.20 13.75
N ILE A 22 -1.09 9.33 13.02
CA ILE A 22 -2.23 10.09 12.48
C ILE A 22 -3.01 9.22 11.48
N VAL A 23 -2.32 8.56 10.56
CA VAL A 23 -2.96 7.66 9.57
C VAL A 23 -3.70 6.53 10.29
N SER A 24 -3.11 5.95 11.33
CA SER A 24 -3.74 4.88 12.11
C SER A 24 -5.00 5.37 12.84
N ALA A 25 -4.93 6.53 13.49
CA ALA A 25 -6.08 7.13 14.15
C ALA A 25 -7.21 7.47 13.16
N LEU A 26 -6.87 8.03 11.99
CA LEU A 26 -7.84 8.30 10.93
C LEU A 26 -8.43 7.02 10.33
N ALA A 27 -7.63 5.97 10.14
CA ALA A 27 -8.11 4.68 9.68
C ALA A 27 -9.16 4.09 10.64
N LEU A 28 -8.96 4.24 11.94
CA LEU A 28 -9.96 3.86 12.96
C LEU A 28 -11.24 4.68 12.82
N VAL A 29 -11.15 6.00 12.68
CA VAL A 29 -12.32 6.88 12.50
C VAL A 29 -13.11 6.49 11.25
N VAL A 30 -12.42 6.25 10.13
CA VAL A 30 -13.05 5.81 8.88
C VAL A 30 -13.75 4.45 9.06
N GLY A 31 -13.10 3.49 9.73
CA GLY A 31 -13.70 2.19 10.02
C GLY A 31 -14.94 2.28 10.91
N LEU A 32 -14.94 3.16 11.90
CA LEU A 32 -16.09 3.42 12.75
C LEU A 32 -17.26 4.03 11.95
N PHE A 33 -16.98 5.03 11.11
CA PHE A 33 -17.98 5.67 10.27
C PHE A 33 -18.60 4.72 9.23
N TRP A 34 -17.82 3.77 8.72
CA TRP A 34 -18.30 2.76 7.78
C TRP A 34 -19.38 1.84 8.38
N ASN A 35 -19.37 1.58 9.68
CA ASN A 35 -20.40 0.75 10.32
C ASN A 35 -21.81 1.34 10.10
N GLU A 36 -21.96 2.65 10.33
CA GLU A 36 -23.22 3.36 10.13
C GLU A 36 -23.60 3.42 8.65
N ALA A 37 -22.64 3.76 7.77
CA ALA A 37 -22.88 3.84 6.33
C ALA A 37 -23.30 2.49 5.72
N ILE A 38 -22.67 1.40 6.15
CA ILE A 38 -23.00 0.04 5.70
C ILE A 38 -24.41 -0.34 6.15
N LYS A 39 -24.78 -0.06 7.41
CA LYS A 39 -26.14 -0.31 7.90
C LYS A 39 -27.17 0.46 7.08
N ALA A 40 -26.95 1.76 6.86
CA ALA A 40 -27.83 2.59 6.06
C ALA A 40 -27.93 2.09 4.60
N ALA A 41 -26.81 1.66 3.99
CA ALA A 41 -26.82 1.11 2.64
C ALA A 41 -27.61 -0.21 2.56
N ILE A 42 -27.48 -1.08 3.56
CA ILE A 42 -28.23 -2.34 3.64
C ILE A 42 -29.72 -2.06 3.81
N GLU A 43 -30.10 -1.10 4.65
CA GLU A 43 -31.51 -0.68 4.85
C GLU A 43 -32.16 -0.19 3.56
N GLN A 44 -31.39 0.42 2.65
CA GLN A 44 -31.88 0.90 1.35
C GLN A 44 -32.03 -0.22 0.31
N ILE A 45 -31.20 -1.26 0.37
CA ILE A 45 -31.17 -2.34 -0.62
C ILE A 45 -32.06 -3.51 -0.20
N VAL A 46 -32.16 -3.76 1.11
CA VAL A 46 -32.90 -4.90 1.68
C VAL A 46 -34.20 -4.37 2.29
N PRO A 47 -35.38 -4.82 1.82
CA PRO A 47 -36.64 -4.43 2.43
C PRO A 47 -36.66 -4.82 3.90
N ALA A 48 -37.07 -3.89 4.77
CA ALA A 48 -37.15 -4.09 6.20
C ALA A 48 -38.11 -5.24 6.55
N GLY A 49 -37.56 -6.43 6.74
CA GLY A 49 -38.26 -7.56 7.33
C GLY A 49 -37.88 -7.66 8.81
N GLU A 50 -38.86 -7.68 9.70
CA GLU A 50 -38.68 -7.70 11.17
C GLU A 50 -37.98 -8.97 11.73
N GLY A 51 -37.36 -9.79 10.88
CA GLY A 51 -36.82 -11.10 11.23
C GLY A 51 -35.29 -11.18 11.29
N LEU A 52 -34.82 -12.22 11.99
CA LEU A 52 -33.41 -12.68 12.03
C LEU A 52 -32.77 -12.78 10.63
N SER A 53 -33.57 -13.07 9.60
CA SER A 53 -33.18 -13.10 8.18
C SER A 53 -32.58 -11.79 7.68
N TYR A 54 -33.08 -10.63 8.12
CA TYR A 54 -32.53 -9.32 7.76
C TYR A 54 -31.08 -9.17 8.25
N LYS A 55 -30.81 -9.54 9.51
CA LYS A 55 -29.46 -9.48 10.10
C LYS A 55 -28.49 -10.43 9.41
N PHE A 56 -28.96 -11.61 8.99
CA PHE A 56 -28.15 -12.57 8.24
C PHE A 56 -27.81 -12.07 6.83
N LEU A 57 -28.78 -11.50 6.11
CA LEU A 57 -28.54 -10.96 4.77
C LEU A 57 -27.59 -9.76 4.79
N ALA A 58 -27.73 -8.90 5.81
CA ALA A 58 -26.80 -7.82 6.10
C ALA A 58 -25.37 -8.37 6.30
N ALA A 59 -25.19 -9.34 7.19
CA ALA A 59 -23.89 -9.94 7.48
C ALA A 59 -23.24 -10.60 6.24
N ILE A 60 -24.03 -11.29 5.42
CA ILE A 60 -23.54 -11.90 4.16
C ILE A 60 -23.07 -10.83 3.19
N THR A 61 -23.85 -9.76 3.02
CA THR A 61 -23.52 -8.64 2.12
C THR A 61 -22.20 -7.98 2.51
N VAL A 62 -22.04 -7.67 3.81
CA VAL A 62 -20.79 -7.09 4.34
C VAL A 62 -19.62 -8.05 4.15
N THR A 63 -19.83 -9.34 4.41
CA THR A 63 -18.78 -10.36 4.25
C THR A 63 -18.31 -10.44 2.80
N ILE A 64 -19.23 -10.47 1.83
CA ILE A 64 -18.89 -10.49 0.41
C ILE A 64 -18.09 -9.23 0.03
N ALA A 65 -18.56 -8.04 0.46
CA ALA A 65 -17.86 -6.79 0.18
C ALA A 65 -16.43 -6.78 0.74
N VAL A 66 -16.24 -7.21 2.00
CA VAL A 66 -14.93 -7.30 2.65
C VAL A 66 -14.03 -8.30 1.92
N VAL A 67 -14.54 -9.46 1.52
CA VAL A 67 -13.78 -10.47 0.76
C VAL A 67 -13.31 -9.90 -0.59
N ILE A 68 -14.17 -9.18 -1.31
CA ILE A 68 -13.80 -8.53 -2.57
C ILE A 68 -12.69 -7.50 -2.34
N ILE A 69 -12.81 -6.65 -1.32
CA ILE A 69 -11.79 -5.65 -0.99
C ILE A 69 -10.45 -6.33 -0.66
N ILE A 70 -10.46 -7.36 0.18
CA ILE A 70 -9.25 -8.11 0.54
C ILE A 70 -8.63 -8.75 -0.70
N TYR A 71 -9.43 -9.38 -1.55
CA TYR A 71 -8.96 -10.00 -2.79
C TYR A 71 -8.27 -8.99 -3.71
N VAL A 72 -8.90 -7.84 -3.94
CA VAL A 72 -8.34 -6.76 -4.78
C VAL A 72 -7.04 -6.21 -4.17
N LEU A 73 -6.99 -5.99 -2.86
CA LEU A 73 -5.78 -5.50 -2.18
C LEU A 73 -4.61 -6.49 -2.30
N ILE A 74 -4.84 -7.77 -2.00
CA ILE A 74 -3.81 -8.81 -2.10
C ILE A 74 -3.33 -8.95 -3.55
N HIS A 75 -4.25 -8.95 -4.52
CA HIS A 75 -3.90 -9.07 -5.92
C HIS A 75 -3.12 -7.84 -6.43
N SER A 76 -3.50 -6.64 -6.00
CA SER A 76 -2.81 -5.39 -6.35
C SER A 76 -1.37 -5.35 -5.82
N GLN A 77 -1.14 -5.82 -4.58
CA GLN A 77 0.22 -5.84 -4.00
C GLN A 77 1.18 -6.75 -4.79
N ARG A 78 0.72 -7.92 -5.25
CA ARG A 78 1.54 -8.82 -6.08
C ARG A 78 1.99 -8.15 -7.38
N ILE A 79 1.09 -7.43 -8.04
CA ILE A 79 1.40 -6.68 -9.26
C ILE A 79 2.44 -5.58 -8.98
N ALA A 80 2.32 -4.89 -7.84
CA ALA A 80 3.28 -3.87 -7.46
C ALA A 80 4.68 -4.44 -7.18
N GLU A 81 4.76 -5.56 -6.47
CA GLU A 81 6.04 -6.24 -6.17
C GLU A 81 6.76 -6.74 -7.41
N GLU A 82 6.03 -7.35 -8.36
CA GLU A 82 6.61 -7.83 -9.61
C GLU A 82 7.18 -6.67 -10.45
N LYS A 83 6.44 -5.56 -10.54
CA LYS A 83 6.92 -4.35 -11.23
C LYS A 83 8.15 -3.74 -10.56
N LEU A 84 8.21 -3.74 -9.22
CA LEU A 84 9.39 -3.28 -8.49
C LEU A 84 10.62 -4.15 -8.82
N LYS A 85 10.48 -5.48 -8.79
CA LYS A 85 11.55 -6.41 -9.16
C LYS A 85 12.02 -6.21 -10.60
N GLU A 86 11.10 -6.03 -11.55
CA GLU A 86 11.45 -5.76 -12.94
C GLU A 86 12.24 -4.44 -13.08
N MET A 87 11.78 -3.38 -12.40
CA MET A 87 12.48 -2.08 -12.41
C MET A 87 13.88 -2.18 -11.81
N GLU A 88 14.05 -2.91 -10.71
CA GLU A 88 15.38 -3.15 -10.11
C GLU A 88 16.30 -3.93 -11.04
N TYR A 89 15.79 -4.99 -11.67
CA TYR A 89 16.55 -5.78 -12.65
C TYR A 89 17.01 -4.93 -13.84
N ARG A 90 16.11 -4.13 -14.42
CA ARG A 90 16.45 -3.21 -15.53
C ARG A 90 17.46 -2.15 -15.11
N LYS A 91 17.39 -1.63 -13.88
CA LYS A 91 18.38 -0.68 -13.35
C LYS A 91 19.76 -1.33 -13.23
N LYS A 92 19.85 -2.57 -12.76
CA LYS A 92 21.13 -3.32 -12.67
C LYS A 92 21.75 -3.54 -14.04
N LEU A 93 20.98 -3.98 -15.03
CA LEU A 93 21.46 -4.17 -16.41
C LEU A 93 22.01 -2.87 -17.01
N LYS A 94 21.28 -1.76 -16.87
CA LYS A 94 21.76 -0.45 -17.36
C LYS A 94 23.05 0.00 -16.66
N LEU A 95 23.20 -0.32 -15.38
CA LEU A 95 24.40 0.02 -14.63
C LEU A 95 25.61 -0.81 -15.10
N GLU A 96 25.42 -2.12 -15.31
CA GLU A 96 26.46 -3.01 -15.85
C GLU A 96 26.87 -2.59 -17.25
N GLU A 97 25.91 -2.28 -18.12
CA GLU A 97 26.20 -1.81 -19.47
C GLU A 97 26.99 -0.48 -19.46
N LYS A 98 26.62 0.45 -18.57
CA LYS A 98 27.34 1.71 -18.40
C LYS A 98 28.77 1.49 -17.89
N LYS A 99 28.97 0.54 -16.97
CA LYS A 99 30.30 0.16 -16.47
C LYS A 99 31.17 -0.40 -17.59
N ARG A 100 30.64 -1.34 -18.38
CA ARG A 100 31.36 -1.93 -19.51
C ARG A 100 31.81 -0.88 -20.53
N ARG A 101 30.90 0.04 -20.90
CA ARG A 101 31.23 1.18 -21.79
C ARG A 101 32.31 2.10 -21.22
N LEU A 102 32.36 2.27 -19.89
CA LEU A 102 33.40 3.07 -19.23
C LEU A 102 34.75 2.36 -19.26
N GLU A 103 34.78 1.05 -19.06
CA GLU A 103 36.01 0.23 -19.14
C GLU A 103 36.57 0.24 -20.56
N GLU A 104 35.72 0.02 -21.57
CA GLU A 104 36.10 0.11 -23.00
C GLU A 104 36.69 1.49 -23.36
N ARG A 105 36.13 2.58 -22.80
CA ARG A 105 36.67 3.94 -22.99
C ARG A 105 38.00 4.15 -22.29
N LYS A 106 38.17 3.62 -21.07
CA LYS A 106 39.44 3.73 -20.34
C LYS A 106 40.56 3.00 -21.06
N GLN A 107 40.26 1.83 -21.64
CA GLN A 107 41.24 1.03 -22.37
C GLN A 107 41.68 1.70 -23.68
N LYS A 108 40.75 2.31 -24.43
CA LYS A 108 41.08 3.07 -25.65
C LYS A 108 41.88 4.37 -25.44
N HIS A 109 41.93 4.90 -24.22
CA HIS A 109 42.69 6.13 -23.91
C HIS A 109 44.06 5.84 -23.28
N HIS A 110 44.41 4.57 -23.06
CA HIS A 110 45.66 4.15 -22.42
C HIS A 110 46.64 3.43 -23.38
N ASP A 111 46.21 3.13 -24.60
CA ASP A 111 47.00 2.75 -25.79
C ASP A 111 47.22 3.97 -26.68
#